data_AF-A0A7D7R584-F1
#
_entry.id   AF-A0A7D7R584-F1
#
_cell.length_a   1.000
_cell.length_b   1.000
_cell.length_c   1.000
_cell.angle_alpha   90.00
_cell.angle_beta   90.00
_cell.angle_gamma   90.00
#
_symmetry.space_group_name_H-M   'P 1'
#
loop_
_entity.id
_entity.type
_entity.pdbx_description
1 polymer ?
#
loop_
_entity_poly.entity_id
_entity_poly.type
_entity_poly.pdbx_seq_one_letter_code
_entity_poly.pdbx_strand_id
1 'polypeptide(L)'
;MNRLEAFEDYFVSLYKKFGIARLDYDRELLLDDKDIHKMVFSSDDFNRDYNRLQSHCKKVYKLLKRRYHITVRKDFGDNYYVTVD
;
A
#
# COMPACT_ATOMS: atom_id res chain seq x y z
N MET A 1 -7.10 5.95 -17.34
CA MET A 1 -6.74 5.36 -16.04
C MET A 1 -6.15 6.46 -15.18
N ASN A 2 -6.84 6.82 -14.10
CA ASN A 2 -6.39 7.84 -13.17
C ASN A 2 -5.13 7.34 -12.43
N ARG A 3 -4.19 8.23 -12.12
CA ARG A 3 -2.96 7.84 -11.38
C ARG A 3 -3.28 7.28 -10.00
N LEU A 4 -4.43 7.63 -9.44
CA LEU A 4 -4.92 7.13 -8.16
C LEU A 4 -5.47 5.69 -8.28
N GLU A 5 -6.30 5.41 -9.29
CA GLU A 5 -6.83 4.04 -9.56
C GLU A 5 -5.68 3.03 -9.73
N ALA A 6 -4.66 3.36 -10.54
CA ALA A 6 -3.51 2.48 -10.73
C ALA A 6 -2.70 2.27 -9.43
N PHE A 7 -2.77 3.20 -8.49
CA PHE A 7 -2.15 3.06 -7.17
C PHE A 7 -3.00 2.21 -6.23
N GLU A 8 -4.33 2.36 -6.28
CA GLU A 8 -5.28 1.52 -5.54
C GLU A 8 -5.15 0.05 -5.97
N ASP A 9 -5.13 -0.24 -7.28
CA ASP A 9 -4.89 -1.58 -7.83
C ASP A 9 -3.57 -2.18 -7.35
N TYR A 10 -2.51 -1.35 -7.36
CA TYR A 10 -1.21 -1.75 -6.87
C TYR A 10 -1.26 -2.09 -5.37
N PHE A 11 -1.96 -1.30 -4.57
CA PHE A 11 -2.07 -1.53 -3.13
C PHE A 11 -2.89 -2.80 -2.81
N VAL A 12 -3.94 -3.09 -3.57
CA VAL A 12 -4.65 -4.38 -3.50
C VAL A 12 -3.70 -5.55 -3.79
N SER A 13 -2.78 -5.41 -4.74
CA SER A 13 -1.79 -6.46 -5.04
C SER A 13 -0.85 -6.71 -3.86
N LEU A 14 -0.44 -5.65 -3.14
CA LEU A 14 0.40 -5.75 -1.95
C LEU A 14 -0.33 -6.42 -0.79
N TYR A 15 -1.61 -6.08 -0.59
CA TYR A 15 -2.46 -6.79 0.37
C TYR A 15 -2.52 -8.29 0.07
N LYS A 16 -2.77 -8.67 -1.19
CA LYS A 16 -2.83 -10.08 -1.60
C LYS A 16 -1.52 -10.83 -1.39
N LYS A 17 -0.38 -10.19 -1.69
CA LYS A 17 0.94 -10.82 -1.60
C LYS A 17 1.49 -10.90 -0.17
N PHE A 18 1.34 -9.81 0.57
CA PHE A 18 2.08 -9.58 1.81
C PHE A 18 1.18 -9.27 3.01
N GLY A 19 -0.13 -9.18 2.81
CA GLY A 19 -1.08 -8.87 3.88
C GLY A 19 -1.14 -7.40 4.26
N ILE A 20 -0.48 -6.48 3.55
CA ILE A 20 -0.45 -5.06 3.89
C ILE A 20 -1.86 -4.45 3.79
N ALA A 21 -2.54 -4.35 4.93
CA ALA A 21 -3.91 -3.83 5.01
C ALA A 21 -3.95 -2.31 5.18
N ARG A 22 -2.90 -1.72 5.74
CA ARG A 22 -2.82 -0.29 6.02
C ARG A 22 -1.43 0.25 5.76
N LEU A 23 -1.37 1.46 5.21
CA LEU A 23 -0.18 2.29 5.20
C LEU A 23 -0.54 3.71 5.61
N ASP A 24 0.37 4.38 6.31
CA ASP A 24 0.30 5.80 6.59
C ASP A 24 1.52 6.46 5.93
N TYR A 25 1.33 7.62 5.27
CA TYR A 25 2.43 8.33 4.62
C TYR A 25 2.42 9.82 4.93
N ASP A 26 3.51 10.27 5.55
CA ASP A 26 3.85 11.69 5.69
C ASP A 26 5.36 11.88 5.56
N ARG A 27 5.84 12.08 4.32
CA ARG A 27 7.26 12.14 3.92
C ARG A 27 8.07 10.86 4.21
N GLU A 28 7.55 9.99 5.06
CA GLU A 28 8.03 8.67 5.42
C GLU A 28 6.86 7.67 5.34
N LEU A 29 7.17 6.43 4.97
CA LEU A 29 6.20 5.34 4.84
C LEU A 29 6.16 4.53 6.13
N LEU A 30 4.97 4.45 6.73
CA LEU A 30 4.68 3.59 7.88
C LEU A 30 3.73 2.48 7.45
N LEU A 31 4.07 1.24 7.83
CA LEU A 31 3.24 0.05 7.63
C LEU A 31 2.75 -0.45 8.99
N ASP A 32 1.62 -1.15 9.04
CA ASP A 32 1.17 -1.80 10.26
C ASP A 32 2.15 -2.94 10.63
N ASP A 33 2.72 -2.86 11.84
CA ASP A 33 3.74 -3.77 12.36
C ASP A 33 3.30 -5.24 12.39
N LYS A 34 1.99 -5.49 12.43
CA LYS A 34 1.42 -6.86 12.46
C LYS A 34 1.75 -7.68 11.21
N ASP A 35 2.01 -7.04 10.08
CA ASP A 35 2.22 -7.72 8.81
C ASP A 35 3.70 -7.82 8.41
N ILE A 36 4.58 -6.98 8.97
CA ILE A 36 6.03 -7.00 8.71
C ILE A 36 6.65 -8.34 9.13
N HIS A 37 6.21 -8.91 10.26
CA HIS A 37 6.75 -10.18 10.75
C HIS A 37 6.51 -11.38 9.83
N LYS A 38 5.51 -11.32 8.93
CA LYS A 38 5.25 -12.37 7.93
C LYS A 38 6.11 -12.21 6.67
N MET A 39 6.74 -11.05 6.47
CA MET A 39 7.52 -10.70 5.28
C MET A 39 8.99 -11.16 5.34
N VAL A 40 9.45 -11.62 6.51
CA VAL A 40 10.83 -12.08 6.77
C VAL A 40 11.24 -13.25 5.85
N PHE A 41 10.28 -13.95 5.24
CA PHE A 41 10.54 -15.11 4.37
C PHE A 41 10.57 -14.82 2.86
N SER A 42 10.38 -13.57 2.42
CA SER A 42 10.16 -13.22 1.00
C SER A 42 11.08 -12.11 0.47
N SER A 43 12.35 -12.09 0.88
CA SER A 43 13.23 -10.90 0.87
C SER A 43 13.30 -10.15 -0.46
N ASP A 44 13.56 -10.82 -1.59
CA ASP A 44 13.92 -10.10 -2.82
C ASP A 44 12.71 -9.52 -3.56
N ASP A 45 11.63 -10.29 -3.65
CA ASP A 45 10.37 -9.84 -4.23
C ASP A 45 9.72 -8.76 -3.37
N PHE A 46 9.76 -8.94 -2.04
CA PHE A 46 9.30 -7.93 -1.10
C PHE A 46 10.12 -6.64 -1.24
N ASN A 47 11.46 -6.70 -1.24
CA ASN A 47 12.31 -5.52 -1.37
C ASN A 47 12.03 -4.74 -2.66
N ARG A 48 11.80 -5.47 -3.77
CA ARG A 48 11.44 -4.84 -5.05
C ARG A 48 10.08 -4.14 -4.97
N ASP A 49 9.07 -4.79 -4.41
CA ASP A 49 7.74 -4.20 -4.26
C ASP A 49 7.74 -3.06 -3.24
N TYR A 50 8.49 -3.16 -2.14
CA TYR A 50 8.63 -2.10 -1.14
C TYR A 50 9.27 -0.83 -1.72
N ASN A 51 10.34 -0.96 -2.49
CA ASN A 51 10.96 0.19 -3.19
C ASN A 51 9.98 0.87 -4.17
N ARG A 52 9.15 0.08 -4.86
CA ARG A 52 8.10 0.60 -5.74
C ARG A 52 7.01 1.32 -4.95
N LEU A 53 6.60 0.74 -3.81
CA LEU A 53 5.61 1.34 -2.91
C LEU A 53 6.06 2.72 -2.41
N GLN A 54 7.31 2.87 -1.96
CA GLN A 54 7.84 4.17 -1.55
C GLN A 54 7.77 5.22 -2.69
N SER A 55 8.14 4.81 -3.91
CA SER A 55 8.07 5.68 -5.09
C SER A 55 6.62 6.10 -5.42
N HIS A 56 5.67 5.18 -5.34
CA HIS A 56 4.25 5.49 -5.53
C HIS A 56 3.70 6.41 -4.44
N CYS A 57 4.04 6.17 -3.18
CA CYS A 57 3.58 6.99 -2.08
C CYS A 57 4.05 8.45 -2.22
N LYS A 58 5.32 8.64 -2.60
CA LYS A 58 5.87 9.97 -2.90
C LYS A 58 5.11 10.68 -4.03
N LYS A 59 4.66 9.96 -5.06
CA LYS A 59 3.87 10.54 -6.16
C LYS A 59 2.47 10.95 -5.69
N VAL A 60 1.83 10.13 -4.88
CA VAL A 60 0.50 10.41 -4.32
C VAL A 60 0.55 11.57 -3.33
N TYR A 61 1.56 11.63 -2.46
CA TYR A 61 1.80 12.79 -1.59
C TYR A 61 1.96 14.09 -2.38
N LYS A 62 2.69 14.07 -3.49
CA LYS A 62 2.82 15.25 -4.39
C LYS A 62 1.50 15.65 -5.03
N LEU A 63 0.61 14.69 -5.29
CA LEU A 63 -0.72 14.94 -5.85
C LEU A 63 -1.66 15.53 -4.79
N LEU A 64 -1.73 14.91 -3.61
CA LEU A 64 -2.64 15.29 -2.53
C LEU A 64 -2.16 16.51 -1.74
N LYS A 65 -0.84 16.78 -1.74
CA LYS A 65 -0.16 17.84 -0.95
C LYS A 65 -0.49 17.81 0.55
N ARG A 66 -0.83 16.64 1.07
CA ARG A 66 -1.12 16.40 2.48
C ARG A 66 -0.68 15.00 2.89
N ARG A 67 -0.51 14.80 4.19
CA ARG A 67 -0.43 13.45 4.78
C ARG A 67 -1.67 12.67 4.35
N TYR A 68 -1.50 11.38 4.12
CA TYR A 68 -2.62 10.51 3.81
C TYR A 68 -2.38 9.12 4.37
N HIS A 69 -3.46 8.38 4.50
CA HIS A 69 -3.41 6.97 4.83
C HIS A 69 -4.26 6.19 3.85
N ILE A 70 -3.86 4.94 3.64
CA ILE A 70 -4.58 4.02 2.78
C ILE A 70 -4.90 2.77 3.54
N THR A 71 -6.15 2.36 3.43
CA THR A 71 -6.64 1.11 3.98
C THR A 71 -7.23 0.25 2.86
N VAL A 72 -6.86 -1.04 2.83
CA VAL A 72 -7.53 -2.07 2.03
C VAL A 72 -8.41 -2.89 2.96
N ARG A 73 -9.66 -3.08 2.53
CA ARG A 73 -10.59 -4.01 3.18
C ARG A 73 -11.08 -5.01 2.14
N LYS A 74 -11.11 -6.27 2.52
CA LYS A 74 -11.72 -7.34 1.73
C LYS A 74 -13.14 -7.59 2.25
N ASP A 75 -14.13 -7.65 1.36
CA ASP A 75 -15.49 -8.06 1.73
C ASP A 75 -15.66 -9.60 1.69
N PHE A 76 -16.86 -10.07 2.03
CA PHE A 76 -17.21 -11.50 1.97
C PHE A 76 -17.32 -12.05 0.52
N GLY A 77 -17.35 -11.18 -0.49
CA GLY A 77 -17.51 -11.51 -1.91
C GLY A 77 -16.21 -11.44 -2.72
N ASP A 78 -15.04 -11.46 -2.06
CA ASP A 78 -13.72 -11.30 -2.66
C ASP A 78 -13.44 -9.94 -3.35
N ASN A 79 -14.28 -8.93 -3.11
CA ASN A 79 -14.02 -7.57 -3.55
C ASN A 79 -13.06 -6.87 -2.58
N TYR A 80 -12.27 -5.95 -3.13
CA TYR A 80 -11.32 -5.14 -2.37
C TYR A 80 -11.74 -3.69 -2.45
N TYR A 81 -11.86 -3.06 -1.30
CA TYR A 81 -12.17 -1.64 -1.16
C TYR A 81 -10.92 -0.92 -0.67
N VAL A 82 -10.50 0.09 -1.43
CA VAL A 82 -9.40 0.97 -1.06
C VAL A 82 -9.98 2.32 -0.62
N THR A 83 -9.52 2.83 0.50
CA THR A 83 -9.86 4.16 0.99
C THR A 83 -8.58 4.97 1.13
N VAL A 84 -8.59 6.20 0.61
CA VAL A 84 -7.47 7.16 0.67
C VAL A 84 -7.96 8.42 1.37
N ASP A 85 -7.42 8.68 2.56
CA ASP A 85 -7.84 9.78 3.44
C ASP A 85 -6.66 10.69 3.81
#